data_AF-A0A662VPC6-F1
#
_entry.id   AF-A0A662VPC6-F1
#
_cell.length_a   1.000
_cell.length_b   1.000
_cell.length_c   1.000
_cell.angle_alpha   90.00
_cell.angle_beta   90.00
_cell.angle_gamma   90.00
#
_symmetry.space_group_name_H-M   'P 1'
#
loop_
_entity.id
_entity.type
_entity.pdbx_description
1 polymer ?
#
loop_
_entity_poly.entity_id
_entity_poly.type
_entity_poly.pdbx_seq_one_letter_code
_entity_poly.pdbx_strand_id
1 'polypeptide(L)'
;MKAKVYDLNGEVQEEIDLPAVFETEYRPDIIKKAVHAIQSNRRQPYGPNPLSGINYSAENWGPGHGYARVPRLKTGRRAAIVPQAVKGRAPHPPKVQKVWKEKVNKKEMKKALCSAIAATSNPQLVSERPHVFDGDLPKIVSDDFQTLKKTKEVIEVLKVLGLYDDVERAKARKRYRAGKGKMRGRRYVGKKSLLIVVNDDSDVI
;
A
#
# COMPACT_ATOMS: atom_id res chain seq x y z
N MET A 1 -30.14 -0.40 8.12
CA MET A 1 -30.01 -1.75 7.49
C MET A 1 -29.87 -2.80 8.59
N LYS A 2 -30.31 -4.06 8.38
CA LYS A 2 -30.14 -5.15 9.35
C LYS A 2 -29.09 -6.17 8.89
N ALA A 3 -28.34 -6.74 9.83
CA ALA A 3 -27.33 -7.77 9.56
C ALA A 3 -27.46 -8.93 10.56
N LYS A 4 -27.19 -10.14 10.09
CA LYS A 4 -27.21 -11.36 10.90
C LYS A 4 -25.87 -11.53 11.63
N VAL A 5 -25.95 -11.89 12.90
CA VAL A 5 -24.82 -12.29 13.74
C VAL A 5 -24.69 -13.80 13.68
N TYR A 6 -23.50 -14.27 13.34
CA TYR A 6 -23.18 -15.68 13.23
C TYR A 6 -22.42 -16.17 14.46
N ASP A 7 -22.75 -17.38 14.91
CA ASP A 7 -21.94 -18.11 15.88
C ASP A 7 -20.67 -18.70 15.23
N LEU A 8 -19.77 -19.26 16.05
CA LEU A 8 -18.59 -20.01 15.61
C LEU A 8 -18.95 -21.21 14.73
N ASN A 9 -20.16 -21.77 14.91
CA ASN A 9 -20.72 -22.86 14.11
C ASN A 9 -21.42 -22.38 12.82
N GLY A 10 -21.43 -21.07 12.52
CA GLY A 10 -22.04 -20.51 11.31
C GLY A 10 -23.56 -20.41 11.33
N GLU A 11 -24.18 -20.69 12.47
CA GLU A 11 -25.62 -20.51 12.67
C GLU A 11 -25.94 -19.06 13.02
N VAL A 12 -27.13 -18.60 12.64
CA VAL A 12 -27.58 -17.23 12.91
C VAL A 12 -28.14 -17.17 14.32
N GLN A 13 -27.45 -16.45 15.22
CA GLN A 13 -27.92 -16.25 16.59
C GLN A 13 -28.92 -15.09 16.66
N GLU A 14 -28.54 -13.94 16.11
CA GLU A 14 -29.28 -12.68 16.28
C GLU A 14 -29.25 -11.82 15.02
N GLU A 15 -30.15 -10.84 14.96
CA GLU A 15 -30.19 -9.82 13.90
C GLU A 15 -30.01 -8.45 14.54
N ILE A 16 -28.99 -7.71 14.09
CA ILE A 16 -28.60 -6.40 14.63
C ILE A 16 -28.81 -5.31 13.59
N ASP A 17 -29.26 -4.14 14.04
CA ASP A 17 -29.31 -2.93 13.22
C ASP A 17 -27.90 -2.37 12.99
N LEU A 18 -27.51 -2.27 11.72
CA LEU A 18 -26.21 -1.72 11.32
C LEU A 18 -26.14 -0.22 11.66
N PRO A 19 -24.98 0.26 12.15
CA PRO A 19 -24.75 1.68 12.40
C PRO A 19 -24.94 2.55 11.15
N ALA A 20 -25.30 3.83 11.36
CA ALA A 20 -25.48 4.83 10.30
C ALA A 20 -24.26 5.02 9.37
N VAL A 21 -23.07 4.58 9.79
CA VAL A 21 -21.85 4.63 8.96
C VAL A 21 -22.04 3.82 7.67
N PHE A 22 -22.77 2.70 7.71
CA PHE A 22 -23.01 1.84 6.54
C PHE A 22 -23.99 2.45 5.52
N GLU A 23 -24.71 3.50 5.90
CA GLU A 23 -25.64 4.23 5.02
C GLU A 23 -24.97 5.44 4.34
N THR A 24 -23.67 5.65 4.60
CA THR A 24 -22.91 6.74 3.98
C THR A 24 -22.83 6.56 2.46
N GLU A 25 -23.00 7.66 1.71
CA GLU A 25 -22.84 7.69 0.26
C GLU A 25 -21.44 7.21 -0.19
N TYR A 26 -21.41 6.31 -1.18
CA TYR A 26 -20.18 5.82 -1.78
C TYR A 26 -19.48 6.90 -2.61
N ARG A 27 -18.32 7.35 -2.11
CA ARG A 27 -17.50 8.40 -2.71
C ARG A 27 -16.07 7.93 -3.02
N PRO A 28 -15.82 7.35 -4.20
CA PRO A 28 -14.51 6.80 -4.57
C PRO A 28 -13.44 7.88 -4.77
N ASP A 29 -13.84 9.11 -5.09
CA ASP A 29 -12.98 10.28 -5.24
C ASP A 29 -12.22 10.62 -3.95
N ILE A 30 -12.95 10.74 -2.83
CA ILE A 30 -12.36 11.06 -1.53
C ILE A 30 -11.55 9.86 -1.01
N ILE A 31 -12.04 8.63 -1.17
CA ILE A 31 -11.31 7.41 -0.79
C ILE A 31 -9.96 7.36 -1.49
N LYS A 32 -9.94 7.58 -2.82
CA LYS A 32 -8.71 7.56 -3.61
C LYS A 32 -7.71 8.61 -3.14
N LYS A 33 -8.17 9.84 -2.89
CA LYS A 33 -7.34 10.93 -2.37
C LYS A 33 -6.75 10.60 -0.99
N ALA A 34 -7.56 10.06 -0.08
CA ALA A 34 -7.10 9.65 1.25
C ALA A 34 -6.04 8.53 1.16
N VAL A 35 -6.26 7.51 0.33
CA VAL A 35 -5.30 6.41 0.13
C VAL A 35 -3.98 6.91 -0.45
N HIS A 36 -4.02 7.83 -1.44
CA HIS A 36 -2.80 8.42 -1.99
C HIS A 36 -1.99 9.16 -0.92
N ALA A 37 -2.64 9.96 -0.10
CA ALA A 37 -1.97 10.67 0.97
C ALA A 37 -1.36 9.72 2.02
N ILE A 38 -2.09 8.68 2.43
CA ILE A 38 -1.59 7.65 3.36
C ILE A 38 -0.35 6.95 2.77
N GLN A 39 -0.42 6.57 1.49
CA GLN A 39 0.71 5.92 0.81
C GLN A 39 1.91 6.85 0.68
N SER A 40 1.69 8.14 0.42
CA SER A 40 2.77 9.11 0.27
C SER A 40 3.46 9.40 1.61
N ASN A 41 2.69 9.46 2.70
CA ASN A 41 3.21 9.65 4.05
C ASN A 41 4.07 8.49 4.56
N ARG A 42 3.89 7.29 4.00
CA ARG A 42 4.70 6.10 4.32
C ARG A 42 6.02 6.01 3.53
N ARG A 43 6.29 6.94 2.60
CA ARG A 43 7.49 6.91 1.75
C ARG A 43 8.72 7.37 2.52
N GLN A 44 9.83 6.65 2.35
CA GLN A 44 11.14 7.06 2.87
C GLN A 44 11.82 8.01 1.86
N PRO A 45 12.39 9.15 2.33
CA PRO A 45 13.20 10.03 1.48
C PRO A 45 14.40 9.30 0.89
N TYR A 46 14.77 9.65 -0.34
CA TYR A 46 15.95 9.09 -1.02
C TYR A 46 16.60 10.17 -1.91
N GLY A 47 17.90 10.02 -2.12
CA GLY A 47 18.69 10.88 -3.00
C GLY A 47 20.13 10.37 -3.07
N PRO A 48 20.88 10.66 -4.16
CA PRO A 48 22.31 10.40 -4.19
C PRO A 48 23.06 11.38 -3.28
N ASN A 49 24.33 11.10 -3.02
CA ASN A 49 25.20 12.03 -2.32
C ASN A 49 25.29 13.35 -3.14
N PRO A 50 25.16 14.54 -2.50
CA PRO A 50 25.29 15.83 -3.18
C PRO A 50 26.56 16.01 -4.00
N LEU A 51 27.67 15.36 -3.60
CA LEU A 51 28.97 15.43 -4.27
C LEU A 51 29.17 14.38 -5.38
N SER A 52 28.19 13.50 -5.62
CA SER A 52 28.28 12.48 -6.66
C SER A 52 28.42 13.10 -8.06
N GLY A 53 29.48 12.71 -8.78
CA GLY A 53 29.76 13.17 -10.14
C GLY A 53 30.39 14.56 -10.23
N ILE A 54 30.56 15.27 -9.11
CA ILE A 54 31.23 16.59 -9.04
C ILE A 54 32.51 16.59 -8.21
N ASN A 55 32.78 15.54 -7.43
CA ASN A 55 33.98 15.42 -6.61
C ASN A 55 35.22 15.06 -7.46
N TYR A 56 35.57 15.94 -8.39
CA TYR A 56 36.70 15.81 -9.31
C TYR A 56 37.44 17.14 -9.42
N SER A 57 38.78 17.09 -9.47
CA SER A 57 39.58 18.23 -9.90
C SER A 57 39.58 18.28 -11.44
N ALA A 58 38.66 19.07 -12.00
CA ALA A 58 38.51 19.24 -13.43
C ALA A 58 38.48 20.71 -13.84
N GLU A 59 39.07 21.03 -14.98
CA GLU A 59 39.14 22.37 -15.54
C GLU A 59 38.85 22.35 -17.03
N ASN A 60 38.40 23.48 -17.56
CA ASN A 60 38.17 23.63 -19.00
C ASN A 60 39.41 24.26 -19.62
N TRP A 61 40.01 23.61 -20.62
CA TRP A 61 41.19 24.13 -21.32
C TRP A 61 40.90 25.38 -22.16
N GLY A 62 39.63 25.65 -22.49
CA GLY A 62 39.27 26.80 -23.32
C GLY A 62 39.47 26.55 -24.82
N PRO A 63 39.45 27.62 -25.64
CA PRO A 63 39.64 27.53 -27.09
C PRO A 63 41.10 27.21 -27.47
N GLY A 64 41.35 26.90 -28.75
CA GLY A 64 42.72 26.75 -29.29
C GLY A 64 43.33 25.35 -29.18
N HIS A 65 42.64 24.38 -28.58
CA HIS A 65 43.15 23.02 -28.38
C HIS A 65 42.54 21.95 -29.31
N GLY A 66 41.65 22.32 -30.25
CA GLY A 66 40.97 21.36 -31.13
C GLY A 66 39.94 20.45 -30.40
N TYR A 67 39.55 20.81 -29.18
CA TYR A 67 38.62 20.05 -28.35
C TYR A 67 37.39 20.88 -27.96
N ALA A 68 36.28 20.20 -27.68
CA ALA A 68 35.09 20.83 -27.11
C ALA A 68 35.38 21.46 -25.73
N ARG A 69 34.74 22.59 -25.43
CA ARG A 69 34.89 23.39 -24.20
C ARG A 69 34.17 22.76 -23.00
N VAL A 70 34.55 21.55 -22.62
CA VAL A 70 34.03 20.83 -21.45
C VAL A 70 35.11 20.69 -20.36
N PRO A 71 34.75 20.71 -19.07
CA PRO A 71 35.67 20.41 -17.98
C PRO A 71 36.27 19.00 -18.12
N ARG A 72 37.59 18.91 -18.04
CA ARG A 72 38.35 17.65 -18.09
C ARG A 72 39.17 17.48 -16.82
N LEU A 73 39.41 16.24 -16.42
CA LEU A 73 40.28 15.93 -15.28
C LEU A 73 41.67 16.51 -15.49
N LYS A 74 42.28 17.11 -14.48
CA LYS A 74 43.63 17.69 -14.61
C LYS A 74 44.69 16.69 -15.07
N THR A 75 44.57 15.44 -14.64
CA THR A 75 45.51 14.36 -14.97
C THR A 75 45.33 13.79 -16.38
N GLY A 76 44.32 14.22 -17.16
CA GLY A 76 44.08 13.61 -18.48
C GLY A 76 43.09 14.33 -19.36
N ARG A 77 42.63 13.67 -20.43
CA ARG A 77 41.76 14.28 -21.45
C ARG A 77 40.26 14.00 -21.26
N ARG A 78 39.91 13.25 -20.20
CA ARG A 78 38.55 12.77 -19.97
C ARG A 78 37.65 13.87 -19.42
N ALA A 79 36.51 14.08 -20.06
CA ALA A 79 35.48 14.99 -19.57
C ALA A 79 34.87 14.50 -18.24
N ALA A 80 34.63 15.41 -17.32
CA ALA A 80 34.08 15.15 -15.99
C ALA A 80 33.07 16.24 -15.60
N ILE A 81 32.38 16.07 -14.47
CA ILE A 81 31.38 17.00 -13.90
C ILE A 81 30.09 17.12 -14.71
N VAL A 82 30.18 17.30 -16.03
CA VAL A 82 29.04 17.58 -16.90
C VAL A 82 28.08 16.38 -17.05
N PRO A 83 26.76 16.61 -17.20
CA PRO A 83 25.77 15.54 -17.27
C PRO A 83 25.93 14.54 -18.41
N GLN A 84 26.42 15.00 -19.56
CA GLN A 84 26.63 14.14 -20.73
C GLN A 84 27.86 13.23 -20.59
N ALA A 85 28.74 13.46 -19.61
CA ALA A 85 29.94 12.66 -19.42
C ALA A 85 29.66 11.40 -18.59
N VAL A 86 30.30 10.28 -18.96
CA VAL A 86 30.24 9.03 -18.17
C VAL A 86 30.89 9.25 -16.80
N LYS A 87 30.10 9.03 -15.73
CA LYS A 87 30.39 9.36 -14.31
C LYS A 87 30.29 10.85 -13.95
N GLY A 88 29.74 11.68 -14.83
CA GLY A 88 29.39 13.07 -14.54
C GLY A 88 28.17 13.18 -13.62
N ARG A 89 27.86 14.42 -13.22
CA ARG A 89 26.73 14.71 -12.33
C ARG A 89 25.40 14.54 -13.08
N ALA A 90 24.43 13.85 -12.48
CA ALA A 90 23.07 13.89 -13.00
C ALA A 90 22.52 15.34 -13.00
N PRO A 91 21.78 15.79 -14.03
CA PRO A 91 21.35 17.19 -14.14
C PRO A 91 20.33 17.58 -13.07
N HIS A 92 19.35 16.70 -12.81
CA HIS A 92 18.32 16.89 -11.79
C HIS A 92 18.15 15.62 -10.93
N PRO A 93 19.12 15.33 -10.02
CA PRO A 93 19.03 14.16 -9.17
C PRO A 93 17.88 14.30 -8.15
N PRO A 94 17.30 13.18 -7.69
CA PRO A 94 16.29 13.23 -6.63
C PRO A 94 16.91 13.80 -5.35
N LYS A 95 16.25 14.80 -4.78
CA LYS A 95 16.71 15.49 -3.56
C LYS A 95 16.00 14.92 -2.34
N VAL A 96 16.75 14.71 -1.26
CA VAL A 96 16.17 14.30 0.04
C VAL A 96 15.22 15.34 0.60
N GLN A 97 15.40 16.62 0.26
CA GLN A 97 14.52 17.73 0.65
C GLN A 97 13.16 17.73 -0.06
N LYS A 98 12.93 16.83 -1.03
CA LYS A 98 11.63 16.74 -1.71
C LYS A 98 10.54 16.40 -0.68
N VAL A 99 9.50 17.22 -0.64
CA VAL A 99 8.32 16.97 0.21
C VAL A 99 7.51 15.84 -0.41
N TRP A 100 7.56 14.66 0.21
CA TRP A 100 6.76 13.50 -0.20
C TRP A 100 5.42 13.44 0.53
N LYS A 101 5.34 14.02 1.73
CA LYS A 101 4.14 13.96 2.55
C LYS A 101 3.02 14.77 1.91
N GLU A 102 1.82 14.21 1.93
CA GLU A 102 0.61 14.89 1.45
C GLU A 102 -0.32 15.11 2.64
N LYS A 103 -0.79 16.35 2.80
CA LYS A 103 -1.71 16.74 3.86
C LYS A 103 -3.14 16.51 3.41
N VAL A 104 -3.94 15.88 4.26
CA VAL A 104 -5.39 15.72 4.09
C VAL A 104 -6.09 16.23 5.34
N ASN A 105 -7.25 16.86 5.15
CA ASN A 105 -8.03 17.39 6.26
C ASN A 105 -8.59 16.25 7.12
N LYS A 106 -8.60 16.42 8.44
CA LYS A 106 -9.13 15.41 9.37
C LYS A 106 -10.59 15.03 9.06
N LYS A 107 -11.43 16.02 8.73
CA LYS A 107 -12.85 15.81 8.36
C LYS A 107 -12.98 15.01 7.06
N GLU A 108 -12.15 15.34 6.07
CA GLU A 108 -12.12 14.64 4.79
C GLU A 108 -11.66 13.19 4.96
N MET A 109 -10.64 12.95 5.78
CA MET A 109 -10.17 11.61 6.12
C MET A 109 -11.26 10.78 6.81
N LYS A 110 -11.99 11.37 7.77
CA LYS A 110 -13.13 10.69 8.41
C LYS A 110 -14.23 10.34 7.42
N LYS A 111 -14.59 11.27 6.53
CA LYS A 111 -15.60 11.01 5.48
C LYS A 111 -15.15 9.91 4.51
N ALA A 112 -13.86 9.87 4.16
CA ALA A 112 -13.28 8.81 3.35
C ALA A 112 -13.39 7.44 4.03
N LEU A 113 -13.13 7.38 5.34
CA LEU A 113 -13.26 6.16 6.13
C LEU A 113 -14.70 5.67 6.18
N CYS A 114 -15.66 6.55 6.50
CA CYS A 114 -17.08 6.18 6.53
C CYS A 114 -17.57 5.68 5.16
N SER A 115 -17.21 6.37 4.08
CA SER A 115 -17.52 5.96 2.70
C SER A 115 -16.89 4.60 2.36
N ALA A 116 -15.67 4.32 2.83
CA ALA A 116 -15.02 3.03 2.60
C ALA A 116 -15.66 1.88 3.39
N ILE A 117 -16.16 2.15 4.60
CA ILE A 117 -16.91 1.18 5.43
C ILE A 117 -18.27 0.90 4.79
N ALA A 118 -19.00 1.93 4.35
CA ALA A 118 -20.24 1.74 3.61
C ALA A 118 -20.05 0.91 2.32
N ALA A 119 -18.91 1.03 1.65
CA ALA A 119 -18.62 0.23 0.46
C ALA A 119 -18.52 -1.28 0.75
N THR A 120 -18.25 -1.69 2.00
CA THR A 120 -18.12 -3.12 2.34
C THR A 120 -19.46 -3.83 2.52
N SER A 121 -20.56 -3.10 2.74
CA SER A 121 -21.91 -3.68 2.83
C SER A 121 -22.54 -3.93 1.46
N ASN A 122 -21.99 -3.37 0.38
CA ASN A 122 -22.53 -3.55 -0.97
C ASN A 122 -21.86 -4.75 -1.68
N PRO A 123 -22.59 -5.86 -1.94
CA PRO A 123 -22.04 -7.04 -2.58
C PRO A 123 -21.50 -6.78 -3.99
N GLN A 124 -22.12 -5.87 -4.75
CA GLN A 124 -21.69 -5.56 -6.11
C GLN A 124 -20.27 -4.98 -6.13
N LEU A 125 -19.99 -4.01 -5.24
CA LEU A 125 -18.67 -3.37 -5.14
C LEU A 125 -17.60 -4.34 -4.64
N VAL A 126 -17.97 -5.32 -3.81
CA VAL A 126 -17.05 -6.34 -3.30
C VAL A 126 -16.77 -7.40 -4.38
N SER A 127 -17.77 -7.78 -5.18
CA SER A 127 -17.63 -8.69 -6.31
C SER A 127 -16.89 -8.10 -7.51
N GLU A 128 -16.94 -6.77 -7.70
CA GLU A 128 -16.06 -6.07 -8.65
C GLU A 128 -14.58 -6.21 -8.28
N ARG A 129 -14.29 -6.42 -6.99
CA ARG A 129 -12.97 -6.83 -6.52
C ARG A 129 -12.85 -8.34 -6.61
N PRO A 130 -11.63 -8.90 -6.70
CA PRO A 130 -11.46 -10.33 -6.92
C PRO A 130 -11.69 -11.16 -5.64
N HIS A 131 -12.64 -10.79 -4.77
CA HIS A 131 -12.98 -11.53 -3.56
C HIS A 131 -13.98 -12.64 -3.88
N VAL A 132 -13.84 -13.78 -3.23
CA VAL A 132 -14.80 -14.89 -3.27
C VAL A 132 -15.47 -14.94 -1.91
N PHE A 133 -16.78 -14.84 -1.86
CA PHE A 133 -17.53 -14.84 -0.61
C PHE A 133 -18.92 -15.42 -0.84
N ASP A 134 -19.44 -16.11 0.17
CA ASP A 134 -20.78 -16.67 0.14
C ASP A 134 -21.71 -15.95 1.15
N GLY A 135 -22.90 -15.59 0.67
CA GLY A 135 -23.96 -14.97 1.46
C GLY A 135 -23.80 -13.47 1.73
N ASP A 136 -24.47 -13.00 2.78
CA ASP A 136 -24.64 -11.57 3.07
C ASP A 136 -23.36 -10.90 3.60
N LEU A 137 -23.19 -9.60 3.30
CA LEU A 137 -22.11 -8.74 3.77
C LEU A 137 -22.68 -7.53 4.53
N PRO A 138 -21.99 -7.00 5.55
CA PRO A 138 -20.80 -7.53 6.21
C PRO A 138 -21.11 -8.77 7.06
N LYS A 139 -20.15 -9.69 7.20
CA LYS A 139 -20.26 -10.82 8.13
C LYS A 139 -19.92 -10.35 9.54
N ILE A 140 -20.89 -10.46 10.45
CA ILE A 140 -20.72 -10.16 11.88
C ILE A 140 -20.69 -11.49 12.62
N VAL A 141 -19.70 -11.67 13.48
CA VAL A 141 -19.51 -12.90 14.27
C VAL A 141 -19.65 -12.55 15.75
N SER A 142 -20.11 -13.50 16.56
CA SER A 142 -20.20 -13.38 18.01
C SER A 142 -18.85 -13.00 18.64
N ASP A 143 -18.90 -12.34 19.80
CA ASP A 143 -17.72 -11.88 20.53
C ASP A 143 -16.81 -13.03 20.99
N ASP A 144 -17.35 -14.25 21.09
CA ASP A 144 -16.59 -15.47 21.38
C ASP A 144 -15.43 -15.67 20.40
N PHE A 145 -15.56 -15.18 19.16
CA PHE A 145 -14.48 -15.22 18.18
C PHE A 145 -13.20 -14.55 18.71
N GLN A 146 -13.31 -13.48 19.50
CA GLN A 146 -12.18 -12.72 20.04
C GLN A 146 -11.37 -13.50 21.09
N THR A 147 -11.91 -14.59 21.63
CA THR A 147 -11.24 -15.44 22.62
C THR A 147 -10.37 -16.53 22.00
N LEU A 148 -10.49 -16.76 20.68
CA LEU A 148 -9.75 -17.80 19.97
C LEU A 148 -8.25 -17.52 19.95
N LYS A 149 -7.45 -18.48 20.40
CA LYS A 149 -5.98 -18.33 20.48
C LYS A 149 -5.25 -19.07 19.37
N LYS A 150 -5.82 -20.16 18.85
CA LYS A 150 -5.13 -20.99 17.87
C LYS A 150 -5.60 -20.68 16.46
N THR A 151 -4.65 -20.53 15.54
CA THR A 151 -4.95 -20.34 14.12
C THR A 151 -5.79 -21.47 13.53
N LYS A 152 -5.66 -22.70 14.05
CA LYS A 152 -6.46 -23.84 13.61
C LYS A 152 -7.96 -23.62 13.87
N GLU A 153 -8.30 -23.13 15.06
CA GLU A 153 -9.68 -22.83 15.45
C GLU A 153 -10.25 -21.71 14.56
N VAL A 154 -9.46 -20.66 14.30
CA VAL A 154 -9.85 -19.58 13.36
C VAL A 154 -10.11 -20.09 11.94
N ILE A 155 -9.30 -21.03 11.45
CA ILE A 155 -9.49 -21.63 10.12
C ILE A 155 -10.79 -22.44 10.06
N GLU A 156 -11.14 -23.17 11.12
CA GLU A 156 -12.38 -23.95 11.19
C GLU A 156 -13.59 -23.03 11.12
N VAL A 157 -13.60 -21.93 11.88
CA VAL A 157 -14.67 -20.93 11.83
C VAL A 157 -14.78 -20.27 10.46
N LEU A 158 -13.66 -19.86 9.85
CA LEU A 158 -13.68 -19.24 8.51
C LEU A 158 -14.20 -20.18 7.41
N LYS A 159 -14.01 -21.49 7.55
CA LYS A 159 -14.56 -22.49 6.61
C LYS A 159 -16.06 -22.59 6.76
N VAL A 160 -16.54 -22.66 7.99
CA VAL A 160 -17.96 -22.74 8.32
C VAL A 160 -18.71 -21.49 7.84
N LEU A 161 -18.09 -20.31 7.95
CA LEU A 161 -18.63 -19.05 7.43
C LEU A 161 -18.54 -18.87 5.91
N GLY A 162 -17.92 -19.80 5.17
CA GLY A 162 -17.75 -19.69 3.71
C GLY A 162 -16.78 -18.59 3.26
N LEU A 163 -15.84 -18.19 4.14
CA LEU A 163 -14.87 -17.11 3.86
C LEU A 163 -13.46 -17.64 3.56
N TYR A 164 -13.21 -18.90 3.87
CA TYR A 164 -11.88 -19.50 3.74
C TYR A 164 -11.39 -19.58 2.28
N ASP A 165 -12.29 -19.71 1.32
CA ASP A 165 -11.97 -19.75 -0.11
C ASP A 165 -11.28 -18.46 -0.58
N ASP A 166 -11.63 -17.30 -0.01
CA ASP A 166 -10.93 -16.05 -0.33
C ASP A 166 -9.47 -16.05 0.15
N VAL A 167 -9.23 -16.71 1.29
CA VAL A 167 -7.90 -16.87 1.87
C VAL A 167 -7.06 -17.82 1.01
N GLU A 168 -7.64 -18.94 0.58
CA GLU A 168 -6.98 -19.89 -0.33
C GLU A 168 -6.65 -19.23 -1.66
N ARG A 169 -7.58 -18.47 -2.24
CA ARG A 169 -7.34 -17.67 -3.46
C ARG A 169 -6.17 -16.70 -3.27
N ALA A 170 -6.12 -15.99 -2.14
CA ALA A 170 -5.03 -15.06 -1.86
C ALA A 170 -3.67 -15.76 -1.70
N LYS A 171 -3.66 -16.94 -1.08
CA LYS A 171 -2.47 -17.80 -0.94
C LYS A 171 -2.00 -18.32 -2.29
N ALA A 172 -2.89 -18.85 -3.11
CA ALA A 172 -2.58 -19.38 -4.44
C ALA A 172 -2.04 -18.30 -5.39
N ARG A 173 -2.51 -17.06 -5.26
CA ARG A 173 -2.06 -15.91 -6.08
C ARG A 173 -0.79 -15.23 -5.56
N LYS A 174 -0.11 -15.80 -4.56
CA LYS A 174 1.20 -15.33 -4.11
C LYS A 174 2.25 -15.67 -5.17
N ARG A 175 2.86 -14.64 -5.76
CA ARG A 175 3.86 -14.81 -6.82
C ARG A 175 5.13 -14.02 -6.57
N TYR A 176 6.19 -14.35 -7.30
CA TYR A 176 7.39 -13.53 -7.35
C TYR A 176 7.12 -12.18 -8.03
N ARG A 177 7.66 -11.11 -7.43
CA ARG A 177 7.59 -9.75 -7.99
C ARG A 177 8.44 -9.67 -9.25
N ALA A 178 7.85 -9.22 -10.34
CA ALA A 178 8.58 -8.91 -11.56
C ALA A 178 9.51 -7.69 -11.35
N GLY A 179 10.67 -7.72 -12.00
CA GLY A 179 11.64 -6.61 -11.98
C GLY A 179 12.53 -6.53 -10.74
N LYS A 180 13.25 -5.40 -10.61
CA LYS A 180 14.32 -5.21 -9.61
C LYS A 180 13.83 -5.04 -8.16
N GLY A 181 12.52 -4.90 -7.94
CA GLY A 181 11.95 -4.80 -6.59
C GLY A 181 12.24 -6.04 -5.73
N LYS A 182 12.43 -7.21 -6.36
CA LYS A 182 12.80 -8.45 -5.67
C LYS A 182 14.12 -8.37 -4.89
N MET A 183 15.07 -7.58 -5.40
CA MET A 183 16.39 -7.37 -4.76
C MET A 183 16.31 -6.41 -3.56
N ARG A 184 15.19 -5.70 -3.39
CA ARG A 184 15.00 -4.67 -2.34
C ARG A 184 14.10 -5.17 -1.20
N GLY A 185 14.16 -6.48 -0.89
CA GLY A 185 13.32 -7.13 0.13
C GLY A 185 11.84 -7.32 -0.26
N ARG A 186 11.40 -6.89 -1.45
CA ARG A 186 9.99 -7.00 -1.90
C ARG A 186 9.79 -8.16 -2.86
N ARG A 187 10.30 -9.34 -2.51
CA ARG A 187 10.37 -10.51 -3.40
C ARG A 187 9.01 -11.10 -3.74
N TYR A 188 8.08 -11.13 -2.79
CA TYR A 188 6.75 -11.70 -2.99
C TYR A 188 5.68 -10.62 -3.15
N VAL A 189 4.66 -10.92 -3.96
CA VAL A 189 3.43 -10.13 -4.08
C VAL A 189 2.27 -11.08 -3.77
N GLY A 190 1.58 -10.82 -2.65
CA GLY A 190 0.32 -11.49 -2.30
C GLY A 190 -0.88 -10.63 -2.64
N LYS A 191 -2.03 -11.27 -2.88
CA LYS A 191 -3.32 -10.58 -2.94
C LYS A 191 -3.85 -10.37 -1.52
N LYS A 192 -4.70 -9.37 -1.35
CA LYS A 192 -5.41 -9.13 -0.09
C LYS A 192 -6.71 -9.95 -0.11
N SER A 193 -7.02 -10.54 1.02
CA SER A 193 -8.27 -11.27 1.29
C SER A 193 -9.07 -10.51 2.35
N LEU A 194 -9.35 -11.16 3.46
CA LEU A 194 -10.21 -10.69 4.55
C LEU A 194 -9.51 -9.63 5.41
N LEU A 195 -10.31 -8.72 5.94
CA LEU A 195 -9.95 -7.82 7.02
C LEU A 195 -10.86 -8.17 8.20
N ILE A 196 -10.27 -8.70 9.27
CA ILE A 196 -10.96 -8.96 10.52
C ILE A 196 -10.82 -7.71 11.38
N VAL A 197 -11.94 -7.19 11.87
CA VAL A 197 -11.99 -6.04 12.77
C VAL A 197 -12.43 -6.53 14.13
N VAL A 198 -11.61 -6.27 15.13
CA VAL A 198 -11.78 -6.67 16.53
C VAL A 198 -11.68 -5.44 17.41
N ASN A 199 -12.15 -5.54 18.66
CA ASN A 199 -11.98 -4.50 19.65
C ASN A 199 -10.55 -4.56 20.25
N ASP A 200 -10.14 -3.50 20.97
CA ASP A 200 -8.74 -3.30 21.40
C ASP A 200 -8.17 -4.40 22.33
N ASP A 201 -9.01 -5.23 22.97
CA ASP A 201 -8.62 -6.29 23.93
C ASP A 201 -8.79 -7.73 23.37
N SER A 202 -8.47 -7.97 22.10
CA SER A 202 -8.58 -9.31 21.51
C SER A 202 -7.25 -10.08 21.48
N ASP A 203 -7.26 -11.34 21.92
CA ASP A 203 -6.15 -12.29 21.77
C ASP A 203 -6.02 -12.84 20.33
N VAL A 204 -6.99 -12.53 19.47
CA VAL A 204 -7.00 -12.92 18.05
C VAL A 204 -6.11 -11.96 17.26
N ILE A 205 -4.82 -12.28 17.16
CA ILE A 205 -3.86 -12.00 16.06
C ILE A 205 -2.43 -12.42 16.47
#